data_AF-A0A7K1ES36-F1
#
_entry.id   AF-A0A7K1ES36-F1
#
_cell.length_a   1.000
_cell.length_b   1.000
_cell.length_c   1.000
_cell.angle_alpha   90.00
_cell.angle_beta   90.00
_cell.angle_gamma   90.00
#
_symmetry.space_group_name_H-M   'P 1'
#
loop_
_entity.id
_entity.type
_entity.pdbx_description
1 polymer ?
#
loop_
_entity_poly.entity_id
_entity_poly.type
_entity_poly.pdbx_seq_one_letter_code
_entity_poly.pdbx_strand_id
1 'polypeptide(L)'
;ICFAKSPLETDIGQDELITDVCWAWLEDALRSRSAGYTAEAGTITRIISQGYGSISGHSDHAELELRASWSPTDNNFSAHLEAWQDLLCMMSGLPPESGISRI
;
A
#
# COMPACT_ATOMS: atom_id res chain seq x y z
N ILE A 1 -13.37 1.29 6.31
CA ILE A 1 -11.92 1.23 6.59
C ILE A 1 -11.34 0.07 5.81
N CYS A 2 -10.27 0.31 5.05
CA CYS A 2 -9.52 -0.70 4.30
C CYS A 2 -8.21 -1.00 5.03
N PHE A 3 -7.74 -2.24 4.92
CA PHE A 3 -6.51 -2.71 5.52
C PHE A 3 -5.72 -3.54 4.51
N ALA A 4 -4.43 -3.25 4.40
CA ALA A 4 -3.50 -4.04 3.60
C ALA A 4 -2.19 -4.20 4.37
N LYS A 5 -1.54 -5.34 4.16
CA LYS A 5 -0.20 -5.58 4.70
C LYS A 5 0.65 -6.30 3.68
N SER A 6 1.95 -6.02 3.70
CA SER A 6 2.88 -6.68 2.79
C SER A 6 4.24 -6.87 3.46
N PRO A 7 4.86 -8.06 3.34
CA PRO A 7 6.26 -8.22 3.69
C PRO A 7 7.12 -7.32 2.80
N LEU A 8 8.14 -6.72 3.39
CA LEU A 8 9.14 -5.93 2.68
C LEU A 8 10.49 -6.64 2.74
N GLU A 9 11.27 -6.46 1.68
CA GLU A 9 12.71 -6.66 1.77
C GLU A 9 13.28 -5.67 2.78
N THR A 10 14.23 -6.13 3.58
CA THR A 10 14.70 -5.39 4.76
C THR A 10 15.44 -4.11 4.41
N ASP A 11 16.08 -4.02 3.26
CA ASP A 11 16.75 -2.82 2.75
C ASP A 11 15.74 -1.72 2.37
N ILE A 12 14.65 -2.08 1.68
CA ILE A 12 13.51 -1.20 1.39
C ILE A 12 12.84 -0.80 2.71
N GLY A 13 12.68 -1.79 3.59
CA GLY A 13 12.22 -1.61 4.95
C GLY A 13 13.20 -0.86 5.85
N GLN A 14 14.38 -0.41 5.40
CA GLN A 14 15.23 0.56 6.11
C GLN A 14 14.96 2.01 5.67
N ASP A 15 14.35 2.22 4.50
CA ASP A 15 14.02 3.54 4.00
C ASP A 15 12.94 4.21 4.87
N GLU A 16 13.26 5.38 5.42
CA GLU A 16 12.33 6.16 6.24
C GLU A 16 11.16 6.73 5.43
N LEU A 17 11.34 6.93 4.12
CA LEU A 17 10.33 7.51 3.24
C LEU A 17 9.31 6.49 2.75
N ILE A 18 9.52 5.19 3.00
CA ILE A 18 8.64 4.15 2.44
C ILE A 18 7.18 4.28 2.90
N THR A 19 6.94 4.87 4.07
CA THR A 19 5.59 5.16 4.54
C THR A 19 4.93 6.26 3.70
N ASP A 20 5.67 7.32 3.37
CA ASP A 20 5.16 8.40 2.50
C ASP A 20 4.93 7.90 1.07
N VAL A 21 5.83 7.04 0.58
CA VAL A 21 5.68 6.38 -0.73
C VAL A 21 4.43 5.50 -0.76
N CYS A 22 4.19 4.69 0.27
CA CYS A 22 3.01 3.85 0.36
C CYS A 22 1.71 4.67 0.49
N TRP A 23 1.75 5.84 1.13
CA TRP A 23 0.61 6.77 1.14
C TRP A 23 0.36 7.36 -0.26
N ALA A 24 1.42 7.82 -0.93
CA ALA A 24 1.33 8.36 -2.28
C ALA A 24 0.76 7.33 -3.27
N TRP A 25 1.09 6.04 -3.13
CA TRP A 25 0.48 4.98 -3.95
C TRP A 25 -1.05 4.92 -3.83
N LEU A 26 -1.63 5.15 -2.65
CA LEU A 26 -3.07 5.20 -2.47
C LEU A 26 -3.67 6.41 -3.20
N GLU A 27 -3.09 7.60 -3.00
CA GLU A 27 -3.54 8.84 -3.64
C GLU A 27 -3.43 8.76 -5.16
N ASP A 28 -2.34 8.19 -5.66
CA ASP A 28 -2.05 7.99 -7.08
C ASP A 28 -3.01 6.98 -7.71
N ALA A 29 -3.32 5.88 -7.03
CA ALA A 29 -4.28 4.91 -7.51
C ALA A 29 -5.70 5.49 -7.59
N LEU A 30 -6.15 6.21 -6.55
CA LEU A 30 -7.44 6.90 -6.54
C LEU A 30 -7.53 7.93 -7.66
N ARG A 31 -6.47 8.72 -7.85
CA ARG A 31 -6.39 9.72 -8.93
C ARG A 31 -6.37 9.08 -10.32
N SER A 32 -5.60 8.01 -10.51
CA SER A 32 -5.46 7.33 -11.81
C SER A 32 -6.77 6.69 -12.27
N ARG A 33 -7.58 6.20 -11.33
CA ARG A 33 -8.93 5.67 -11.62
C ARG A 33 -10.01 6.75 -11.67
N SER A 34 -9.64 8.03 -11.52
CA SER A 34 -10.59 9.15 -11.44
C SER A 34 -11.66 8.95 -10.37
N ALA A 35 -11.28 8.37 -9.22
CA ALA A 35 -12.17 8.13 -8.10
C ALA A 35 -12.29 9.42 -7.26
N GLY A 36 -13.44 10.11 -7.30
CA GLY A 36 -13.64 11.33 -6.52
C GLY A 36 -13.78 11.03 -5.03
N TYR A 37 -12.93 11.61 -4.18
CA TYR A 37 -12.96 11.37 -2.74
C TYR A 37 -12.71 12.64 -1.90
N THR A 38 -13.08 12.56 -0.63
CA THR A 38 -12.77 13.53 0.43
C THR A 38 -12.50 12.79 1.75
N ALA A 39 -12.01 13.52 2.77
CA ALA A 39 -11.81 12.99 4.11
C ALA A 39 -10.95 11.72 4.15
N GLU A 40 -9.90 11.69 3.32
CA GLU A 40 -8.86 10.70 3.38
C GLU A 40 -8.12 10.77 4.72
N ALA A 41 -7.95 9.62 5.33
CA ALA A 41 -7.23 9.49 6.58
C ALA A 41 -6.71 8.06 6.69
N GLY A 42 -5.58 7.90 7.37
CA GLY A 42 -5.02 6.60 7.59
C GLY A 42 -3.73 6.63 8.39
N THR A 43 -3.19 5.45 8.58
CA THR A 43 -1.89 5.23 9.20
C THR A 43 -1.15 4.19 8.39
N ILE A 44 0.16 4.41 8.23
CA ILE A 44 1.06 3.39 7.71
C ILE A 44 2.05 3.06 8.83
N THR A 45 2.08 1.79 9.20
CA THR A 45 3.00 1.27 10.21
C THR A 45 4.07 0.46 9.49
N ARG A 46 5.33 0.85 9.71
CA ARG A 46 6.50 0.09 9.28
C ARG A 46 7.03 -0.70 10.47
N ILE A 47 7.21 -2.01 10.27
CA ILE A 47 7.73 -2.93 11.28
C ILE A 47 9.08 -3.42 10.80
N ILE A 48 10.10 -3.37 11.66
CA ILE A 48 11.42 -3.93 11.44
C ILE A 48 11.74 -4.82 12.63
N SER A 49 12.06 -6.08 12.37
CA SER A 49 12.44 -7.05 13.39
C SER A 49 13.82 -7.59 13.10
N GLN A 50 14.70 -7.48 14.09
CA GLN A 50 16.06 -8.02 14.03
C GLN A 50 16.23 -9.09 15.11
N GLY A 51 16.83 -10.22 14.72
CA GLY A 51 17.06 -11.35 15.61
C GLY A 51 18.28 -11.13 16.53
N TYR A 52 18.16 -11.51 17.80
CA TYR A 52 19.26 -11.49 18.77
C TYR A 52 19.41 -12.84 19.47
N GLY A 53 20.59 -13.14 20.01
CA GLY A 53 20.85 -14.38 20.75
C GLY A 53 20.68 -15.64 19.90
N SER A 54 19.85 -16.59 20.37
CA SER A 54 19.62 -17.88 19.69
C SER A 54 18.96 -17.77 18.31
N ILE A 55 18.38 -16.62 17.97
CA ILE A 55 17.76 -16.36 16.66
C ILE A 55 18.56 -15.38 15.79
N SER A 56 19.76 -14.96 16.22
CA SER A 56 20.62 -14.00 15.49
C SER A 56 21.04 -14.45 14.07
N GLY A 57 20.90 -15.73 13.73
CA GLY A 57 21.16 -16.25 12.38
C GLY A 57 19.97 -16.21 11.43
N HIS A 58 18.78 -15.79 11.88
CA HIS A 58 17.63 -15.60 11.00
C HIS A 58 17.75 -14.28 10.24
N SER A 59 17.23 -14.25 9.01
CA SER A 59 17.13 -13.00 8.26
C SER A 59 16.26 -12.00 9.02
N ASP A 60 16.69 -10.74 9.03
CA ASP A 60 15.85 -9.63 9.48
C ASP A 60 14.51 -9.65 8.72
N HIS A 61 13.47 -9.13 9.35
CA HIS A 61 12.12 -9.08 8.78
C HIS A 61 11.62 -7.64 8.74
N ALA A 62 11.02 -7.26 7.62
CA ALA A 62 10.30 -6.00 7.48
C ALA A 62 8.86 -6.23 6.98
N GLU A 63 7.93 -5.40 7.44
CA GLU A 63 6.52 -5.42 7.01
C GLU A 63 5.98 -3.98 6.97
N LEU A 64 5.08 -3.73 6.02
CA LEU A 64 4.23 -2.55 6.01
C LEU A 64 2.78 -2.93 6.29
N GLU A 65 2.12 -2.15 7.14
CA GLU A 65 0.68 -2.20 7.37
C GLU A 65 0.05 -0.85 7.04
N LEU A 66 -0.89 -0.84 6.09
CA LEU A 66 -1.72 0.31 5.77
C LEU A 66 -3.12 0.11 6.36
N ARG A 67 -3.60 1.12 7.10
CA ARG A 67 -5.01 1.29 7.46
C ARG A 67 -5.47 2.61 6.90
N ALA A 68 -6.48 2.61 6.03
CA ALA A 68 -6.95 3.82 5.38
C ALA A 68 -8.47 3.87 5.24
N SER A 69 -8.99 5.08 5.11
CA SER A 69 -10.38 5.37 4.76
C SER A 69 -10.45 6.66 3.98
N TRP A 70 -11.46 6.77 3.13
CA TRP A 70 -11.84 7.97 2.41
C TRP A 70 -13.35 7.92 2.14
N SER A 71 -13.96 9.06 1.82
CA SER A 71 -15.38 9.20 1.52
C SER A 71 -15.58 9.51 0.03
N PRO A 72 -16.19 8.61 -0.76
CA PRO A 72 -16.55 8.87 -2.15
C PRO A 72 -17.42 10.14 -2.29
N THR A 73 -17.16 10.95 -3.31
CA THR A 73 -17.96 12.14 -3.63
C THR A 73 -19.10 11.87 -4.60
N ASP A 74 -19.08 10.70 -5.25
CA ASP A 74 -20.10 10.23 -6.18
C ASP A 74 -20.37 8.73 -6.01
N ASN A 75 -21.23 8.17 -6.87
CA ASN A 75 -21.63 6.77 -6.82
C ASN A 75 -20.75 5.84 -7.67
N ASN A 76 -19.60 6.30 -8.20
CA ASN A 76 -18.67 5.49 -8.98
C ASN A 76 -17.79 4.62 -8.07
N PHE A 77 -18.41 3.74 -7.29
CA PHE A 77 -17.71 2.84 -6.37
C PHE A 77 -16.75 1.88 -7.09
N SER A 78 -16.97 1.60 -8.38
CA SER A 78 -16.06 0.77 -9.18
C SER A 78 -14.67 1.40 -9.27
N ALA A 79 -14.58 2.72 -9.48
CA ALA A 79 -13.30 3.42 -9.54
C ALA A 79 -12.52 3.33 -8.21
N HIS A 80 -13.21 3.43 -7.07
CA HIS A 80 -12.59 3.27 -5.75
C HIS A 80 -12.09 1.84 -5.51
N LEU A 81 -12.86 0.83 -5.93
CA LEU A 81 -12.46 -0.58 -5.79
C LEU A 81 -11.29 -0.93 -6.73
N GLU A 82 -11.30 -0.42 -7.96
CA GLU A 82 -10.17 -0.59 -8.89
C GLU A 82 -8.91 0.11 -8.38
N ALA A 83 -9.02 1.31 -7.79
CA ALA A 83 -7.89 2.00 -7.17
C ALA A 83 -7.32 1.21 -5.99
N TRP A 84 -8.19 0.62 -5.15
CA TRP A 84 -7.75 -0.25 -4.07
C TRP A 84 -7.02 -1.50 -4.59
N GLN A 85 -7.47 -2.09 -5.71
CA GLN A 85 -6.78 -3.21 -6.34
C GLN A 85 -5.40 -2.82 -6.87
N ASP A 86 -5.27 -1.65 -7.52
CA ASP A 86 -3.98 -1.15 -8.02
C ASP A 86 -2.97 -0.98 -6.87
N LEU A 87 -3.43 -0.44 -5.74
CA LEU A 87 -2.61 -0.34 -4.54
C LEU A 87 -2.18 -1.71 -4.01
N LEU A 88 -3.08 -2.70 -3.94
CA LEU A 88 -2.74 -4.05 -3.51
C LEU A 88 -1.71 -4.69 -4.45
N CYS A 89 -1.80 -4.45 -5.76
CA CYS A 89 -0.79 -4.89 -6.73
C CYS A 89 0.57 -4.26 -6.44
N MET A 90 0.63 -2.93 -6.25
CA MET A 90 1.88 -2.22 -5.91
C MET A 90 2.49 -2.73 -4.59
N MET A 91 1.68 -2.89 -3.55
CA MET A 91 2.13 -3.45 -2.27
C MET A 91 2.63 -4.89 -2.40
N SER A 92 2.13 -5.65 -3.38
CA SER A 92 2.57 -7.02 -3.66
C SER A 92 3.81 -7.09 -4.59
N GLY A 93 4.39 -5.94 -4.96
CA GLY A 93 5.52 -5.88 -5.89
C GLY A 93 5.16 -6.13 -7.35
N LEU A 94 3.86 -6.14 -7.69
CA LEU A 94 3.42 -6.22 -9.08
C LEU A 94 3.52 -4.84 -9.73
N PRO A 95 4.03 -4.75 -10.98
CA PRO A 95 4.02 -3.48 -11.70
C PRO A 95 2.56 -3.02 -11.89
N PRO A 96 2.27 -1.72 -11.81
CA PRO A 96 0.95 -1.20 -12.14
C PRO A 96 0.60 -1.65 -13.57
N GLU A 97 -0.59 -2.21 -13.78
CA GLU A 97 -0.97 -2.75 -15.07
C GLU A 97 -0.83 -1.67 -16.15
N SER A 98 0.00 -1.93 -17.15
CA SER A 98 0.02 -1.15 -18.39
C SER A 98 -1.21 -1.52 -19.21
N GLY A 99 -2.38 -0.99 -18.81
CA GLY A 99 -3.64 -1.04 -19.55
C GLY A 99 -3.85 -2.32 -20.36
N ILE A 100 -4.11 -3.45 -19.71
CA ILE A 100 -4.60 -4.62 -20.44
C ILE A 100 -6.03 -4.28 -20.87
N SER A 101 -6.22 -4.14 -22.18
CA SER A 101 -7.53 -4.00 -22.83
C SER A 101 -8.46 -5.09 -22.31
N ARG A 102 -9.50 -4.71 -21.57
CA ARG A 102 -10.60 -5.62 -21.21
C ARG A 102 -11.19 -6.20 -22.51
N ILE A 103 -11.30 -7.53 -22.55
CA ILE A 103 -11.96 -8.32 -23.59
C ILE A 103 -13.48 -8.16 -23.46
#